data_AF-M6AFJ4-F1
#
_entry.id   AF-M6AFJ4-F1
#
_cell.length_a   1.000
_cell.length_b   1.000
_cell.length_c   1.000
_cell.angle_alpha   90.00
_cell.angle_beta   90.00
_cell.angle_gamma   90.00
#
_symmetry.space_group_name_H-M   'P 1'
#
loop_
_entity.id
_entity.type
_entity.pdbx_description
1 polymer ?
#
loop_
_entity_poly.entity_id
_entity_poly.type
_entity_poly.pdbx_seq_one_letter_code
_entity_poly.pdbx_strand_id
1 'polypeptide(L)' 'MSELHKHLIQLDVDFGKHTSALIAALGKHWENQERMLNGQPPIYKEKSFLDLIDEFKIGEPDIRDAYYDLR' A
#
# COMPACT_ATOMS: atom_id res chain seq x y z
N MET A 1 -27.27 3.85 13.29
CA MET A 1 -25.84 3.97 12.93
C MET A 1 -25.50 5.45 12.89
N SER A 2 -24.66 5.94 13.81
CA SER A 2 -24.23 7.36 13.76
C SER A 2 -23.25 7.57 12.62
N GLU A 3 -23.13 8.81 12.14
CA GLU A 3 -22.16 9.18 11.10
C GLU A 3 -20.72 8.85 11.51
N LEU A 4 -20.39 9.02 12.80
CA LEU A 4 -19.10 8.60 13.37
C LEU A 4 -18.82 7.11 13.17
N HIS A 5 -19.84 6.26 13.36
CA HIS A 5 -19.72 4.81 13.21
C HIS A 5 -19.50 4.40 11.75
N LYS A 6 -20.13 5.09 10.80
CA LYS A 6 -19.88 4.87 9.36
C LYS A 6 -18.47 5.31 8.97
N HIS A 7 -18.00 6.43 9.52
CA HIS A 7 -16.66 6.96 9.27
C HIS A 7 -15.57 6.00 9.74
N LEU A 8 -15.72 5.43 10.95
CA LEU A 8 -14.79 4.44 11.50
C LEU A 8 -14.70 3.18 10.64
N ILE A 9 -15.83 2.64 10.20
CA ILE A 9 -15.85 1.46 9.32
C ILE A 9 -15.14 1.76 7.99
N GLN A 10 -15.36 2.95 7.42
CA GLN A 10 -14.71 3.35 6.18
C GLN A 10 -13.18 3.42 6.34
N LEU A 11 -12.72 3.95 7.48
CA LEU A 11 -11.31 4.06 7.83
C LEU A 11 -10.64 2.68 7.99
N ASP A 12 -11.30 1.74 8.66
CA ASP A 12 -10.83 0.36 8.80
C ASP A 12 -10.73 -0.36 7.43
N VAL A 13 -11.73 -0.16 6.58
CA VAL A 13 -11.75 -0.72 5.22
C VAL A 13 -10.60 -0.16 4.39
N ASP A 14 -10.36 1.14 4.45
CA ASP A 14 -9.30 1.77 3.67
C ASP A 14 -7.92 1.37 4.21
N PHE A 15 -7.71 1.33 5.53
CA PHE A 15 -6.49 0.78 6.14
C PHE A 15 -6.20 -0.66 5.69
N GLY A 16 -7.22 -1.53 5.66
CA GLY A 16 -7.11 -2.89 5.17
C GLY A 16 -6.69 -2.97 3.69
N LYS A 17 -7.22 -2.08 2.84
CA LYS A 17 -6.81 -1.99 1.42
C LYS A 17 -5.35 -1.58 1.28
N HIS A 18 -4.92 -0.53 1.98
CA HIS A 18 -3.54 -0.05 1.90
C HIS A 18 -2.53 -1.09 2.41
N THR A 19 -2.88 -1.81 3.48
CA THR A 19 -2.04 -2.92 3.99
C THR A 19 -1.93 -4.06 2.97
N SER A 20 -3.05 -4.45 2.36
CA SER A 20 -3.08 -5.52 1.35
C SER A 20 -2.26 -5.15 0.10
N ALA A 21 -2.38 -3.89 -0.32
CA ALA A 21 -1.62 -3.30 -1.40
C ALA A 21 -0.11 -3.31 -1.15
N LEU A 22 0.32 -2.93 0.06
CA LEU A 22 1.73 -2.97 0.46
C LEU A 22 2.29 -4.39 0.40
N ILE A 23 1.56 -5.37 0.92
CA ILE A 23 1.97 -6.79 0.89
C ILE A 23 2.16 -7.25 -0.57
N ALA A 24 1.23 -6.89 -1.46
CA ALA A 24 1.33 -7.23 -2.88
C ALA A 24 2.53 -6.56 -3.56
N ALA A 25 2.80 -5.29 -3.26
CA ALA A 25 3.97 -4.57 -3.79
C ALA A 25 5.29 -5.21 -3.33
N LEU A 26 5.40 -5.58 -2.05
CA LEU A 26 6.56 -6.29 -1.49
C LEU A 26 6.75 -7.66 -2.15
N GLY A 27 5.68 -8.43 -2.36
CA GLY A 27 5.75 -9.72 -3.06
C GLY A 27 6.28 -9.58 -4.49
N LYS A 28 5.79 -8.59 -5.24
CA LYS A 28 6.30 -8.28 -6.58
C LYS A 28 7.77 -7.83 -6.57
N HIS A 29 8.19 -7.06 -5.56
CA HIS A 29 9.59 -6.66 -5.41
C HIS A 29 10.49 -7.86 -5.17
N TRP A 30 10.09 -8.76 -4.27
CA TRP A 30 10.82 -9.99 -4.01
C TRP A 30 11.02 -10.83 -5.28
N GLU A 31 9.96 -11.04 -6.06
CA GLU A 31 10.04 -11.83 -7.30
C GLU A 31 11.02 -11.22 -8.32
N ASN A 32 11.06 -9.89 -8.43
CA ASN A 32 12.03 -9.20 -9.27
C ASN A 32 13.48 -9.42 -8.80
N GLN A 33 13.72 -9.35 -7.49
CA GLN A 33 15.06 -9.61 -6.91
C GLN A 33 15.50 -11.05 -7.18
N GLU A 34 14.62 -12.03 -7.00
CA GLU A 34 14.91 -13.43 -7.32
C GLU A 34 15.26 -13.62 -8.81
N ARG A 35 14.53 -12.97 -9.71
CA ARG A 35 14.84 -13.03 -11.16
C ARG A 35 16.22 -12.46 -11.45
N MET A 36 16.55 -11.29 -10.88
CA MET A 36 17.85 -10.65 -11.07
C MET A 36 18.99 -11.51 -10.53
N LEU A 37 18.83 -12.14 -9.36
CA LEU A 37 19.81 -13.07 -8.79
C LEU A 37 20.03 -14.31 -9.68
N ASN A 38 18.99 -14.75 -10.37
CA ASN A 38 19.04 -15.88 -11.31
C ASN A 38 19.41 -15.47 -12.75
N GLY A 39 19.85 -14.23 -12.98
CA GLY A 39 20.24 -13.73 -14.31
C GLY A 39 19.06 -13.59 -15.29
N GLN A 40 17.83 -13.61 -14.80
CA GLN A 40 16.62 -13.36 -15.58
C GLN A 40 16.28 -11.87 -15.60
N PRO A 41 15.69 -11.36 -16.68
CA PRO A 41 15.21 -9.99 -16.71
C PRO A 41 14.06 -9.79 -15.69
N PRO A 42 13.99 -8.61 -15.03
CA PRO A 42 12.91 -8.29 -14.13
C PRO A 42 11.58 -8.15 -14.88
N ILE A 43 10.48 -8.43 -14.18
CA ILE A 43 9.10 -8.33 -14.71
C ILE A 43 8.71 -6.88 -14.96
N TYR A 44 9.24 -5.96 -14.17
CA TYR A 44 9.03 -4.52 -14.27
C TYR A 44 10.34 -3.76 -14.00
N LYS A 45 10.46 -2.54 -14.55
CA LYS A 45 11.63 -1.68 -14.32
C LYS A 45 11.58 -1.11 -12.91
N GLU A 46 12.70 -1.16 -12.19
CA GLU A 46 12.84 -0.88 -10.75
C GLU A 46 12.29 0.49 -10.29
N LYS A 47 12.18 1.47 -11.20
CA LYS A 47 11.48 2.75 -10.96
C LYS A 47 10.03 2.55 -10.46
N SER A 48 9.43 1.39 -10.73
CA SER A 48 8.05 1.08 -10.36
C SER A 48 7.82 0.54 -8.95
N PHE A 49 8.83 0.29 -8.12
CA PHE A 49 8.52 0.05 -6.69
C PHE A 49 8.01 1.33 -6.02
N LEU A 50 8.59 2.48 -6.38
CA LEU A 50 8.09 3.78 -5.97
C LEU A 50 6.76 4.10 -6.66
N ASP A 51 6.58 3.75 -7.94
CA ASP A 51 5.26 3.88 -8.59
C ASP A 51 4.19 3.00 -7.93
N LEU A 52 4.53 1.80 -7.41
CA LEU A 52 3.61 0.95 -6.65
C LEU A 52 3.27 1.59 -5.30
N ILE A 53 4.25 2.16 -4.62
CA ILE A 53 4.02 2.92 -3.38
C ILE A 53 3.09 4.11 -3.65
N ASP A 54 3.29 4.85 -4.74
CA ASP A 54 2.45 5.98 -5.14
C ASP A 54 1.06 5.55 -5.62
N GLU A 55 0.95 4.49 -6.44
CA GLU A 55 -0.31 3.88 -6.92
C GLU A 55 -1.19 3.44 -5.75
N PHE A 56 -0.57 2.90 -4.72
CA PHE A 56 -1.25 2.46 -3.51
C PHE A 56 -1.35 3.53 -2.43
N LYS A 57 -0.90 4.77 -2.71
CA LYS A 57 -0.86 5.89 -1.76
C LYS A 57 -0.22 5.51 -0.42
N ILE A 58 0.76 4.60 -0.42
CA ILE A 58 1.46 4.11 0.77
C ILE A 58 2.45 5.20 1.20
N GLY A 59 1.95 6.24 1.85
CA GLY A 59 2.76 7.41 2.20
C GLY A 59 1.98 8.72 2.26
N GLU A 60 0.72 8.75 1.82
CA GLU A 60 -0.14 9.89 2.10
C GLU A 60 -0.36 9.99 3.63
N PRO A 61 -0.23 11.19 4.23
CA PRO A 61 -0.54 11.43 5.64
C PRO A 61 -1.98 11.06 6.03
N ASP A 62 -2.86 10.85 5.04
CA ASP A 62 -4.31 10.82 5.17
C ASP A 62 -4.84 9.83 6.21
N ILE A 63 -4.35 8.58 6.27
CA ILE A 63 -4.94 7.59 7.19
C ILE A 63 -4.54 7.87 8.63
N ARG A 64 -3.27 8.23 8.84
CA ARG A 64 -2.75 8.53 10.18
C ARG A 64 -3.38 9.82 10.70
N ASP A 65 -3.41 10.86 9.87
CA ASP A 65 -3.95 12.17 10.24
C ASP A 65 -5.48 12.09 10.44
N ALA A 66 -6.21 11.33 9.60
CA ALA A 66 -7.64 11.07 9.82
C ALA A 66 -7.92 10.31 11.12
N TYR A 67 -7.02 9.43 11.57
CA TYR A 67 -7.15 8.75 12.87
C TYR A 67 -6.86 9.68 14.06
N TYR A 68 -5.97 10.67 13.90
CA TYR A 68 -5.62 11.63 14.95
C TYR A 68 -6.61 12.79 15.05
N ASP A 69 -7.25 13.22 13.95
CA ASP A 69 -8.31 14.24 13.94
C ASP A 69 -9.64 13.76 14.56
N LEU A 70 -9.77 12.46 14.81
CA LEU A 70 -10.93 11.86 15.51
C LEU A 70 -10.78 11.82 17.05
N ARG A 71 -9.66 12.33 17.61
CA ARG A 71 -9.37 12.31 19.06
C ARG A 71 -9.70 13.62 19.78
#